data_AF-A0A4R5BIB9-F1
#
_entry.id   AF-A0A4R5BIB9-F1
#
_cell.length_a   1.000
_cell.length_b   1.000
_cell.length_c   1.000
_cell.angle_alpha   90.00
_cell.angle_beta   90.00
_cell.angle_gamma   90.00
#
_symmetry.space_group_name_H-M   'P 1'
#
loop_
_entity.id
_entity.type
_entity.pdbx_description
1 polymer ?
#
loop_
_entity_poly.entity_id
_entity_poly.type
_entity_poly.pdbx_seq_one_letter_code
_entity_poly.pdbx_strand_id
1 'polypeptide(L)'
;MHAVMERAAAEAQAMGSKDIEAEHLLLAVAREPEATTRELLDSAGLDYQTIKDALQSEFEQSLGAAGISVTDRDMLRPRRSIRRPSDAGASAKLVLERGMAAVGDKKDLRPAHILLGLLELKAGTVPRALALAGVDRDELKARTRAALPRAGR
;
A
#
# COMPACT_ATOMS: atom_id res chain seq x y z
N MET A 1 14.48 3.70 -1.79
CA MET A 1 13.92 3.07 -0.58
C MET A 1 13.62 4.06 0.55
N HIS A 2 14.60 4.86 1.01
CA HIS A 2 14.42 5.80 2.13
C HIS A 2 13.20 6.72 1.99
N ALA A 3 13.05 7.36 0.82
CA ALA A 3 11.93 8.27 0.55
C ALA A 3 10.55 7.62 0.67
N VAL A 4 10.40 6.35 0.26
CA VAL A 4 9.13 5.61 0.39
C VAL A 4 8.79 5.38 1.86
N MET A 5 9.78 5.01 2.69
CA MET A 5 9.56 4.80 4.12
C MET A 5 9.23 6.10 4.85
N GLU A 6 9.88 7.21 4.50
CA GLU A 6 9.54 8.53 5.06
C GLU A 6 8.13 8.98 4.70
N ARG A 7 7.71 8.74 3.45
CA ARG A 7 6.33 9.00 3.02
C ARG A 7 5.35 8.09 3.74
N ALA A 8 5.64 6.80 3.85
CA ALA A 8 4.78 5.85 4.56
C ALA A 8 4.64 6.23 6.04
N ALA A 9 5.71 6.70 6.69
CA ALA A 9 5.65 7.25 8.03
C ALA A 9 4.76 8.52 8.12
N ALA A 10 4.79 9.37 7.10
CA ALA A 10 3.91 10.54 7.02
C ALA A 10 2.44 10.17 6.83
N GLU A 11 2.14 9.19 5.97
CA GLU A 11 0.78 8.65 5.78
C GLU A 11 0.28 7.98 7.07
N ALA A 12 1.12 7.17 7.73
CA ALA A 12 0.81 6.55 9.01
C ALA A 12 0.51 7.58 10.10
N GLN A 13 1.31 8.65 10.17
CA GLN A 13 1.04 9.76 11.08
C GLN A 13 -0.30 10.43 10.77
N ALA A 14 -0.58 10.73 9.49
CA ALA A 14 -1.83 11.35 9.06
C ALA A 14 -3.05 10.49 9.39
N MET A 15 -2.91 9.16 9.28
CA MET A 15 -3.94 8.18 9.61
C MET A 15 -4.01 7.84 11.10
N GLY A 16 -3.20 8.46 11.96
CA GLY A 16 -3.22 8.20 13.40
C GLY A 16 -2.65 6.84 13.80
N SER A 17 -1.98 6.15 12.89
CA SER A 17 -1.38 4.84 13.16
C SER A 17 -0.14 4.97 14.04
N LYS A 18 0.06 3.99 14.94
CA LYS A 18 1.24 3.89 15.80
C LYS A 18 2.47 3.32 15.06
N ASP A 19 2.22 2.48 14.05
CA ASP A 19 3.21 1.75 13.27
C ASP A 19 2.96 1.99 11.77
N ILE A 20 3.99 1.84 10.95
CA ILE A 20 3.84 1.86 9.50
C ILE A 20 3.29 0.50 9.07
N GLU A 21 2.02 0.45 8.68
CA GLU A 21 1.36 -0.72 8.08
C GLU A 21 1.29 -0.66 6.53
N ALA A 22 0.82 -1.72 5.89
CA ALA A 22 0.84 -1.92 4.44
C ALA A 22 0.07 -0.85 3.65
N GLU A 23 -1.05 -0.36 4.17
CA GLU A 23 -1.85 0.71 3.55
C GLU A 23 -1.07 2.02 3.41
N HIS A 24 -0.18 2.31 4.37
CA HIS A 24 0.68 3.48 4.32
C HIS A 24 1.79 3.32 3.29
N LEU A 25 2.34 2.11 3.15
CA LEU A 25 3.28 1.79 2.08
C LEU A 25 2.61 1.91 0.71
N LEU A 26 1.36 1.45 0.56
CA LEU A 26 0.61 1.57 -0.69
C LEU A 26 0.42 3.04 -1.10
N LEU A 27 -0.02 3.89 -0.16
CA LEU A 27 -0.16 5.33 -0.40
C LEU A 27 1.18 6.00 -0.71
N ALA A 28 2.25 5.60 -0.03
CA ALA A 28 3.59 6.11 -0.28
C ALA A 28 4.11 5.74 -1.68
N VAL A 29 3.92 4.48 -2.10
CA VAL A 29 4.28 3.98 -3.43
C VAL A 29 3.50 4.70 -4.52
N ALA A 30 2.21 4.99 -4.31
CA ALA A 30 1.39 5.76 -5.25
C ALA A 30 1.87 7.20 -5.47
N ARG A 31 2.65 7.75 -4.53
CA ARG A 31 3.23 9.11 -4.63
C ARG A 31 4.69 9.12 -5.09
N GLU A 32 5.26 7.96 -5.35
CA GLU A 32 6.65 7.85 -5.71
C GLU A 32 6.86 8.22 -7.19
N PRO A 33 7.86 9.05 -7.54
CA PRO A 33 8.08 9.48 -8.93
C PRO A 33 8.73 8.43 -9.84
N GLU A 34 8.82 7.16 -9.44
CA GLU A 34 9.34 6.09 -10.31
C GLU A 34 8.37 5.82 -11.47
N ALA A 35 8.81 6.06 -12.71
CA ALA A 35 8.00 5.90 -13.92
C ALA A 35 7.34 4.50 -14.01
N THR A 36 8.12 3.43 -13.80
CA THR A 36 7.63 2.06 -13.83
C THR A 36 6.48 1.81 -12.86
N THR A 37 6.61 2.30 -11.62
CA THR A 37 5.56 2.13 -10.60
C THR A 37 4.31 2.91 -10.96
N ARG A 38 4.48 4.14 -11.47
CA ARG A 38 3.36 4.97 -11.92
C ARG A 38 2.61 4.30 -13.07
N GLU A 39 3.31 3.86 -14.10
CA GLU A 39 2.71 3.17 -15.26
C GLU A 39 1.96 1.89 -14.85
N LEU A 40 2.51 1.11 -13.90
CA LEU A 40 1.85 -0.08 -13.38
C LEU A 40 0.53 0.26 -12.68
N LEU A 41 0.54 1.27 -11.79
CA LEU A 41 -0.66 1.72 -11.08
C LEU A 41 -1.69 2.33 -12.04
N ASP A 42 -1.27 3.20 -12.96
CA ASP A 42 -2.13 3.81 -13.97
C ASP A 42 -2.80 2.74 -14.85
N SER A 43 -2.07 1.67 -15.21
CA SER A 43 -2.61 0.55 -15.99
C SER A 43 -3.73 -0.23 -15.29
N ALA A 44 -3.86 -0.06 -13.98
CA ALA A 44 -4.91 -0.63 -13.14
C ALA A 44 -5.95 0.42 -12.68
N GLY A 45 -5.89 1.66 -13.20
CA GLY A 45 -6.78 2.75 -12.78
C GLY A 45 -6.49 3.25 -11.36
N LEU A 46 -5.28 2.99 -10.85
CA LEU A 46 -4.86 3.37 -9.51
C LEU A 46 -4.02 4.64 -9.54
N ASP A 47 -4.43 5.62 -8.75
CA ASP A 47 -3.63 6.76 -8.35
C ASP A 47 -3.73 6.93 -6.82
N TYR A 48 -3.08 7.95 -6.28
CA TYR A 48 -3.14 8.20 -4.83
C TYR A 48 -4.58 8.37 -4.31
N GLN A 49 -5.43 9.08 -5.05
CA GLN A 49 -6.78 9.42 -4.62
C GLN A 49 -7.69 8.19 -4.70
N THR A 50 -7.65 7.43 -5.81
CA THR A 50 -8.44 6.21 -5.95
C THR A 50 -8.03 5.14 -4.93
N ILE A 51 -6.74 5.01 -4.61
CA ILE A 51 -6.26 4.15 -3.52
C ILE A 51 -6.79 4.61 -2.17
N LYS A 52 -6.74 5.91 -1.90
CA LYS A 52 -7.21 6.47 -0.62
C LYS A 52 -8.71 6.25 -0.44
N ASP A 53 -9.50 6.45 -1.49
CA ASP A 53 -10.95 6.22 -1.47
C ASP A 53 -11.30 4.73 -1.31
N ALA A 54 -10.50 3.84 -1.89
CA ALA A 54 -10.63 2.41 -1.72
C ALA A 54 -10.33 1.95 -0.28
N LEU A 55 -9.28 2.50 0.35
CA LEU A 55 -8.97 2.25 1.76
C LEU A 55 -10.07 2.76 2.69
N GLN A 56 -10.63 3.94 2.40
CA GLN A 56 -11.75 4.50 3.15
C GLN A 56 -13.01 3.62 3.03
N SER A 57 -13.31 3.14 1.82
CA SER A 57 -14.45 2.25 1.57
C SER A 57 -14.29 0.89 2.26
N GLU A 58 -13.07 0.36 2.32
CA GLU A 58 -12.75 -0.86 3.07
C GLU A 58 -12.98 -0.69 4.57
N PHE A 59 -12.59 0.46 5.11
CA PHE A 59 -12.80 0.80 6.52
C PHE A 59 -14.29 0.89 6.86
N GLU A 60 -15.08 1.54 5.99
CA GLU A 60 -16.53 1.63 6.13
C GLU A 60 -17.22 0.28 6.07
N GLN A 61 -16.82 -0.60 5.14
CA GLN A 61 -17.35 -1.94 5.07
C GLN A 61 -16.99 -2.77 6.31
N SER A 62 -15.78 -2.61 6.85
CA SER A 62 -15.35 -3.27 8.08
C SER A 62 -16.17 -2.83 9.28
N LEU A 63 -16.52 -1.54 9.38
CA LEU A 63 -17.43 -1.02 10.40
C LEU A 63 -18.85 -1.55 10.23
N GLY A 64 -19.36 -1.57 9.00
CA GLY A 64 -20.67 -2.11 8.68
C GLY A 64 -20.80 -3.60 9.04
N ALA A 65 -19.76 -4.39 8.79
CA ALA A 65 -19.68 -5.79 9.19
C ALA A 65 -19.69 -5.98 10.72
N ALA A 66 -19.25 -4.98 11.48
CA ALA A 66 -19.34 -4.94 12.94
C ALA A 66 -20.68 -4.36 13.47
N GLY A 67 -21.64 -4.07 12.59
CA GLY A 67 -22.94 -3.49 12.94
C GLY A 67 -22.92 -1.97 13.15
N ILE A 68 -21.83 -1.28 12.79
CA ILE A 68 -21.68 0.16 12.93
C ILE A 68 -22.06 0.83 11.61
N SER A 69 -23.18 1.54 11.60
CA SER A 69 -23.60 2.35 10.44
C SER A 69 -23.01 3.75 10.54
N VAL A 70 -22.27 4.16 9.52
CA VAL A 70 -21.70 5.50 9.43
C VAL A 70 -22.58 6.34 8.51
N THR A 71 -23.26 7.34 9.07
CA THR A 71 -24.09 8.29 8.30
C THR A 71 -23.32 9.53 7.87
N ASP A 72 -22.16 9.81 8.48
CA ASP A 72 -21.31 10.96 8.18
C ASP A 72 -19.84 10.53 8.00
N ARG A 73 -19.33 10.64 6.77
CA ARG A 73 -17.93 10.28 6.45
C ARG A 73 -16.93 11.20 7.12
N ASP A 74 -17.28 12.44 7.47
CA ASP A 74 -16.35 13.33 8.16
C ASP A 74 -16.04 12.84 9.58
N MET A 75 -16.92 12.03 10.19
CA MET A 75 -16.63 11.36 11.45
C MET A 75 -15.56 10.28 11.35
N LEU A 76 -15.30 9.74 10.16
CA LEU A 76 -14.27 8.73 9.92
C LEU A 76 -12.89 9.30 9.67
N ARG A 77 -12.76 10.63 9.61
CA ARG A 77 -11.45 11.26 9.42
C ARG A 77 -10.52 10.88 10.57
N PRO A 78 -9.38 10.22 10.28
CA PRO A 78 -8.45 9.86 11.32
C PRO A 78 -7.90 11.09 12.03
N ARG A 79 -7.71 10.97 13.35
CA ARG A 79 -6.96 11.98 14.10
C ARG A 79 -5.48 11.75 13.86
N ARG A 80 -4.82 12.74 13.27
CA ARG A 80 -3.37 12.72 13.06
C ARG A 80 -2.64 12.43 14.38
N SER A 81 -1.72 11.47 14.36
CA SER A 81 -0.86 11.14 15.50
C SER A 81 0.11 12.29 15.79
N ILE A 82 0.35 12.55 17.07
CA ILE A 82 1.32 13.55 17.53
C ILE A 82 2.73 13.15 17.09
N ARG A 83 3.07 11.85 17.19
CA ARG A 83 4.37 11.33 16.81
C ARG A 83 4.32 10.71 15.42
N ARG A 84 5.37 10.94 14.63
CA ARG A 84 5.57 10.22 13.39
C ARG A 84 6.10 8.81 13.71
N PRO A 85 5.44 7.73 13.26
CA PRO A 85 5.94 6.37 13.44
C PRO A 85 7.30 6.17 12.78
N SER A 86 8.19 5.45 13.45
CA SER A 86 9.48 4.99 12.91
C SER A 86 9.49 3.50 12.60
N ASP A 87 8.63 2.72 13.26
CA ASP A 87 8.65 1.27 13.20
C ASP A 87 7.71 0.72 12.13
N ALA A 88 8.18 -0.32 11.42
CA ALA A 88 7.35 -1.11 10.55
C ALA A 88 6.49 -2.08 11.37
N GLY A 89 5.18 -1.99 11.16
CA GLY A 89 4.19 -2.92 11.68
C GLY A 89 4.25 -4.29 11.01
N ALA A 90 3.38 -5.20 11.43
CA ALA A 90 3.43 -6.59 10.99
C ALA A 90 3.18 -6.72 9.49
N SER A 91 2.20 -5.98 8.95
CA SER A 91 1.85 -6.07 7.53
C SER A 91 2.90 -5.40 6.64
N ALA A 92 3.49 -4.29 7.08
CA ALA A 92 4.58 -3.64 6.35
C ALA A 92 5.85 -4.50 6.31
N LYS A 93 6.23 -5.13 7.43
CA LYS A 93 7.37 -6.08 7.45
C LYS A 93 7.17 -7.20 6.43
N LEU A 94 5.96 -7.75 6.36
CA LEU A 94 5.62 -8.80 5.41
C LEU A 94 5.67 -8.32 3.95
N VAL A 95 5.21 -7.09 3.67
CA VAL A 95 5.34 -6.47 2.34
C VAL A 95 6.81 -6.33 1.95
N LEU A 96 7.64 -5.81 2.86
CA LEU A 96 9.06 -5.61 2.63
C LEU A 96 9.79 -6.94 2.38
N GLU A 97 9.50 -7.96 3.19
CA GLU A 97 10.05 -9.31 3.02
C GLU A 97 9.76 -9.87 1.63
N ARG A 98 8.50 -9.78 1.18
CA ARG A 98 8.08 -10.29 -0.14
C ARG A 98 8.67 -9.49 -1.29
N GLY A 99 8.75 -8.16 -1.16
CA GLY A 99 9.41 -7.31 -2.15
C GLY A 99 10.91 -7.60 -2.26
N MET A 100 11.58 -7.80 -1.13
CA MET A 100 13.00 -8.17 -1.09
C MET A 100 13.26 -9.57 -1.64
N ALA A 101 12.33 -10.51 -1.50
CA ALA A 101 12.48 -11.85 -2.08
C ALA A 101 12.53 -11.84 -3.62
N ALA A 102 12.09 -10.74 -4.26
CA ALA A 102 12.10 -10.57 -5.71
C ALA A 102 13.37 -9.87 -6.24
N VAL A 103 14.31 -9.48 -5.37
CA VAL A 103 15.55 -8.79 -5.75
C VAL A 103 16.79 -9.61 -5.37
N GLY A 104 17.80 -9.63 -6.24
CA GLY A 104 19.06 -10.33 -5.96
C GLY A 104 19.97 -9.60 -4.97
N ASP A 105 19.97 -8.26 -5.01
CA ASP A 105 20.75 -7.39 -4.12
C ASP A 105 19.85 -6.30 -3.53
N LYS A 106 20.00 -6.01 -2.24
CA LYS A 106 19.21 -5.00 -1.53
C LYS A 106 19.36 -3.60 -2.14
N LYS A 107 20.50 -3.31 -2.79
CA LYS A 107 20.73 -2.01 -3.44
C LYS A 107 19.80 -1.78 -4.64
N ASP A 108 19.30 -2.86 -5.24
CA ASP A 108 18.40 -2.81 -6.40
C ASP A 108 16.93 -2.75 -5.98
N LEU A 109 16.64 -2.61 -4.68
CA LEU A 109 15.28 -2.52 -4.16
C LEU A 109 14.62 -1.19 -4.60
N ARG A 110 13.57 -1.33 -5.41
CA ARG A 110 12.79 -0.21 -5.98
C ARG A 110 11.36 -0.18 -5.44
N PRO A 111 10.65 0.96 -5.53
CA PRO A 111 9.23 1.05 -5.20
C PRO A 111 8.37 0.00 -5.90
N ALA A 112 8.67 -0.36 -7.15
CA ALA A 112 7.98 -1.45 -7.86
C ALA A 112 8.09 -2.82 -7.15
N HIS A 113 9.16 -3.09 -6.40
CA HIS A 113 9.28 -4.31 -5.59
C HIS A 113 8.39 -4.25 -4.33
N ILE A 114 8.20 -3.05 -3.76
CA ILE A 114 7.25 -2.85 -2.66
C ILE A 114 5.82 -3.05 -3.17
N LEU A 115 5.50 -2.52 -4.36
CA LEU A 115 4.23 -2.79 -5.05
C LEU A 115 4.01 -4.29 -5.23
N LEU A 116 5.02 -5.03 -5.69
CA LEU A 116 4.94 -6.48 -5.77
C LEU A 116 4.64 -7.11 -4.38
N GLY A 117 5.36 -6.71 -3.33
CA GLY A 117 5.13 -7.20 -1.97
C GLY A 117 3.71 -6.93 -1.45
N LEU A 118 3.13 -5.78 -1.80
CA LEU A 118 1.73 -5.42 -1.50
C LEU A 118 0.75 -6.34 -2.25
N LEU A 119 1.00 -6.59 -3.54
CA LEU A 119 0.16 -7.44 -4.37
C LEU A 119 0.20 -8.92 -3.96
N GLU A 120 1.25 -9.36 -3.29
CA GLU A 120 1.40 -10.73 -2.74
C GLU A 120 0.66 -10.94 -1.40
N LEU A 121 0.10 -9.89 -0.79
CA LEU A 121 -0.69 -10.04 0.43
C LEU A 121 -1.94 -10.88 0.17
N LYS A 122 -2.11 -11.98 0.92
CA LYS A 122 -3.27 -12.87 0.79
C LYS A 122 -4.54 -12.32 1.46
N ALA A 123 -4.37 -11.53 2.52
CA ALA A 123 -5.45 -10.98 3.32
C ALA A 123 -5.03 -9.65 3.98
N GLY A 124 -6.01 -8.91 4.49
CA GLY A 124 -5.82 -7.62 5.16
C GLY A 124 -6.44 -6.46 4.38
N THR A 125 -6.21 -5.25 4.89
CA THR A 125 -6.78 -4.00 4.37
C THR A 125 -6.43 -3.77 2.91
N VAL A 126 -5.15 -3.86 2.54
CA VAL A 126 -4.69 -3.62 1.15
C VAL A 126 -5.35 -4.56 0.14
N PRO A 127 -5.33 -5.91 0.32
CA PRO A 127 -6.08 -6.85 -0.51
C PRO A 127 -7.55 -6.48 -0.72
N ARG A 128 -8.26 -6.13 0.36
CA ARG A 128 -9.70 -5.83 0.32
C ARG A 128 -9.97 -4.48 -0.34
N ALA A 129 -9.17 -3.46 -0.03
CA ALA A 129 -9.28 -2.14 -0.66
C ALA A 129 -9.06 -2.22 -2.17
N LEU A 130 -8.02 -2.93 -2.64
CA LEU A 130 -7.80 -3.12 -4.07
C LEU A 130 -8.96 -3.87 -4.76
N ALA A 131 -9.57 -4.85 -4.08
CA ALA A 131 -10.76 -5.53 -4.61
C ALA A 131 -11.96 -4.57 -4.72
N LEU A 132 -12.16 -3.67 -3.75
CA LEU A 132 -13.19 -2.63 -3.81
C LEU A 132 -12.94 -1.58 -4.89
N ALA A 133 -11.68 -1.33 -5.22
CA ALA A 133 -11.30 -0.49 -6.37
C ALA A 133 -11.51 -1.18 -7.73
N GLY A 134 -11.98 -2.43 -7.76
CA GLY A 134 -12.19 -3.19 -8.99
C GLY A 134 -10.89 -3.64 -9.67
N VAL A 135 -9.77 -3.67 -8.94
CA VAL A 135 -8.46 -4.03 -9.48
C VAL A 135 -8.34 -5.54 -9.63
N ASP A 136 -8.00 -5.99 -10.84
CA ASP A 136 -7.49 -7.35 -11.06
C ASP A 136 -6.06 -7.46 -10.49
N ARG A 137 -5.98 -7.95 -9.26
CA ARG A 137 -4.71 -8.04 -8.52
C ARG A 137 -3.77 -9.07 -9.11
N ASP A 138 -4.27 -10.14 -9.73
CA ASP A 138 -3.42 -11.18 -10.30
C ASP A 138 -2.78 -10.69 -11.59
N GLU A 139 -3.55 -9.99 -12.43
CA GLU A 139 -3.04 -9.32 -13.63
C GLU A 139 -2.02 -8.23 -13.27
N LEU A 140 -2.35 -7.34 -12.33
CA LEU A 140 -1.41 -6.28 -11.90
C LEU A 140 -0.12 -6.86 -11.30
N LYS A 141 -0.22 -7.95 -10.54
CA LYS A 141 0.94 -8.68 -10.00
C LYS A 141 1.78 -9.28 -11.13
N ALA A 142 1.16 -9.90 -12.14
CA ALA A 142 1.87 -10.47 -13.28
C ALA A 142 2.63 -9.39 -14.06
N ARG A 143 1.98 -8.25 -14.35
CA ARG A 143 2.61 -7.09 -15.00
C ARG A 143 3.76 -6.51 -14.17
N THR A 144 3.57 -6.39 -12.86
CA THR A 144 4.60 -5.89 -11.95
C THR A 144 5.84 -6.79 -11.98
N ARG A 145 5.66 -8.12 -11.92
CA ARG A 145 6.78 -9.08 -12.04
C ARG A 145 7.48 -8.99 -13.40
N ALA A 146 6.74 -8.76 -14.48
CA ALA A 146 7.31 -8.62 -15.82
C ALA A 146 8.12 -7.32 -16.00
N ALA A 147 7.73 -6.24 -15.31
CA ALA A 147 8.42 -4.95 -15.34
C ALA A 147 9.66 -4.88 -14.43
N LEU A 148 9.79 -5.83 -13.49
CA LEU A 148 10.95 -5.95 -12.62
C LEU A 148 12.08 -6.73 -13.32
N PRO A 149 13.34 -6.30 -13.17
CA PRO A 149 14.48 -7.10 -13.64
C PRO A 149 14.46 -8.44 -12.89
N ARG A 150 14.72 -9.53 -13.62
CA ARG A 150 14.84 -10.85 -12.99
C ARG A 150 15.96 -10.80 -11.96
N ALA A 151 15.69 -11.29 -10.74
CA ALA A 151 16.74 -11.52 -9.76
C ALA A 151 17.84 -12.36 -10.43
N GLY A 152 19.07 -11.84 -10.44
CA GLY A 152 20.22 -12.53 -11.00
C GLY A 152 20.34 -13.92 -10.37
N ARG A 153 20.59 -14.93 -11.20
CA ARG A 153 20.90 -16.30 -10.75
C ARG A 153 22.24 -16.34 -10.04
#